data_AF-A0A8T6N787-F1
#
_entry.id   AF-A0A8T6N787-F1
#
_cell.length_a   1.000
_cell.length_b   1.000
_cell.length_c   1.000
_cell.angle_alpha   90.00
_cell.angle_beta   90.00
_cell.angle_gamma   90.00
#
_symmetry.space_group_name_H-M   'P 1'
#
loop_
_entity.id
_entity.type
_entity.pdbx_description
1 polymer ?
#
loop_
_entity_poly.entity_id
_entity_poly.type
_entity_poly.pdbx_seq_one_letter_code
_entity_poly.pdbx_strand_id
1 'polypeptide(L)'
;MKRSVENLATSKITGGRRVPLKTRRKYDMDRFPNEAVMGEQVTVTRQVRANHSKTGLKKTNLVNLAVAGGKVKKVKILKVLENATNSDYQRRGVISKGAILETEDGKCRVVSRPGQHGQVNAVLIK
;
A
#
# COMPACT_ATOMS: atom_id res chain seq x y z
N MET A 1 -21.57 -11.73 10.13
CA MET A 1 -20.87 -12.69 11.00
C MET A 1 -19.82 -11.96 11.84
N LYS A 2 -19.97 -11.91 13.16
CA LYS A 2 -19.00 -11.25 14.06
C LYS A 2 -17.70 -12.06 14.05
N ARG A 3 -16.69 -11.63 13.29
CA ARG A 3 -15.36 -12.24 13.30
C ARG A 3 -14.69 -12.01 14.67
N SER A 4 -14.13 -13.06 15.26
CA SER A 4 -13.34 -12.97 16.49
C SER A 4 -12.13 -12.05 16.26
N VAL A 5 -11.68 -11.40 17.32
CA VAL A 5 -10.51 -10.50 17.28
C VAL A 5 -9.30 -11.33 16.88
N GLU A 6 -8.75 -11.13 15.67
CA GLU A 6 -7.74 -12.03 15.04
C GLU A 6 -6.51 -12.25 15.95
N ASN A 7 -6.18 -11.25 16.79
CA ASN A 7 -5.04 -11.30 17.73
C ASN A 7 -5.33 -12.00 19.07
N LEU A 8 -6.61 -12.17 19.46
CA LEU A 8 -6.99 -12.87 20.69
C LEU A 8 -7.38 -14.34 20.44
N ALA A 9 -7.56 -14.71 19.17
CA ALA A 9 -7.78 -16.08 18.75
C ALA A 9 -6.46 -16.87 18.58
N THR A 10 -5.32 -16.19 18.53
CA THR A 10 -3.99 -16.80 18.37
C THR A 10 -3.59 -17.57 19.64
N SER A 11 -2.73 -18.58 19.50
CA SER A 11 -2.12 -19.30 20.62
C SER A 11 -1.17 -18.39 21.43
N LYS A 12 -0.86 -18.81 22.67
CA LYS A 12 0.27 -18.25 23.42
C LYS A 12 1.58 -18.63 22.71
N ILE A 13 2.66 -17.90 22.99
CA ILE A 13 4.01 -18.22 22.49
C ILE A 13 4.39 -19.67 22.88
N THR A 14 3.95 -20.13 24.06
CA THR A 14 4.13 -21.49 24.56
C THR A 14 3.14 -22.53 23.99
N GLY A 15 2.28 -22.16 23.03
CA GLY A 15 1.31 -23.07 22.39
C GLY A 15 -0.03 -23.21 23.10
N GLY A 16 -0.16 -22.77 24.36
CA GLY A 16 -1.44 -22.82 25.09
C GLY A 16 -2.55 -21.99 24.42
N ARG A 17 -3.79 -22.52 24.39
CA ARG A 17 -4.94 -21.83 23.80
C ARG A 17 -5.27 -20.54 24.56
N ARG A 18 -5.52 -19.44 23.85
CA ARG A 18 -6.06 -18.20 24.42
C ARG A 18 -7.58 -18.19 24.31
N VAL A 19 -8.26 -17.74 25.36
CA VAL A 19 -9.72 -17.56 25.38
C VAL A 19 -10.01 -16.06 25.45
N PRO A 20 -10.65 -15.47 24.42
CA PRO A 20 -10.97 -14.05 24.42
C PRO A 20 -12.08 -13.73 25.44
N LEU A 21 -11.82 -12.80 26.36
CA LEU A 21 -12.81 -12.31 27.34
C LEU A 21 -13.68 -11.15 26.81
N LYS A 22 -13.47 -10.72 25.55
CA LYS A 22 -14.18 -9.58 24.94
C LYS A 22 -14.54 -9.85 23.48
N THR A 23 -15.56 -9.14 23.00
CA THR A 23 -15.97 -9.11 21.59
C THR A 23 -15.25 -8.00 20.80
N ARG A 24 -15.28 -8.08 19.46
CA ARG A 24 -14.64 -7.09 18.57
C ARG A 24 -15.24 -5.70 18.77
N ARG A 25 -14.39 -4.69 18.99
CA ARG A 25 -14.80 -3.29 19.16
C ARG A 25 -14.58 -2.50 17.87
N LYS A 26 -15.22 -1.33 17.76
CA LYS A 26 -15.09 -0.43 16.59
C LYS A 26 -13.64 -0.03 16.30
N TYR A 27 -12.80 0.07 17.33
CA TYR A 27 -11.39 0.44 17.17
C TYR A 27 -10.48 -0.72 16.73
N ASP A 28 -10.96 -1.97 16.76
CA ASP A 28 -10.27 -3.18 16.29
C ASP A 28 -10.69 -3.54 14.85
N MET A 29 -11.29 -2.60 14.10
CA MET A 29 -11.78 -2.86 12.75
C MET A 29 -10.68 -2.62 11.71
N ASP A 30 -10.35 -3.68 11.00
CA ASP A 30 -9.45 -3.64 9.84
C ASP A 30 -10.24 -3.56 8.54
N ARG A 31 -9.53 -3.44 7.43
CA ARG A 31 -10.14 -3.37 6.09
C ARG A 31 -9.34 -4.21 5.11
N PHE A 32 -10.00 -4.58 4.03
CA PHE A 32 -9.33 -5.17 2.88
C PHE A 32 -8.24 -4.24 2.33
N PRO A 33 -7.15 -4.81 1.82
CA PRO A 33 -6.07 -4.04 1.22
C PRO A 33 -6.60 -3.27 0.01
N ASN A 34 -6.12 -2.03 -0.14
CA ASN A 34 -6.36 -1.26 -1.35
C ASN A 34 -5.15 -1.47 -2.27
N GLU A 35 -5.34 -2.29 -3.29
CA GLU A 35 -4.32 -2.58 -4.29
C GLU A 35 -4.34 -1.46 -5.34
N ALA A 36 -3.27 -0.67 -5.40
CA ALA A 36 -3.13 0.38 -6.40
C ALA A 36 -2.68 -0.26 -7.72
N VAL A 37 -3.46 -0.08 -8.78
CA VAL A 37 -3.18 -0.63 -10.12
C VAL A 37 -2.84 0.52 -11.07
N MET A 38 -2.29 0.22 -12.25
CA MET A 38 -2.13 1.23 -13.29
C MET A 38 -3.50 1.64 -13.88
N GLY A 39 -3.60 2.89 -14.29
CA GLY A 39 -4.79 3.49 -14.91
C GLY A 39 -4.93 4.97 -14.59
N GLU A 40 -5.99 5.59 -15.10
CA GLU A 40 -6.33 6.97 -14.78
C GLU A 40 -6.41 7.19 -13.26
N GLN A 41 -6.02 8.37 -12.80
CA GLN A 41 -5.87 8.63 -11.38
C GLN A 41 -7.23 8.58 -10.67
N VAL A 42 -7.45 7.51 -9.91
CA VAL A 42 -8.63 7.33 -9.06
C VAL A 42 -8.18 7.27 -7.61
N THR A 43 -8.67 8.21 -6.81
CA THR A 43 -8.43 8.27 -5.37
C THR A 43 -9.71 8.02 -4.60
N VAL A 44 -9.58 7.43 -3.43
CA VAL A 44 -10.69 7.21 -2.50
C VAL A 44 -10.32 7.81 -1.16
N THR A 45 -11.05 8.85 -0.77
CA THR A 45 -10.95 9.47 0.54
C THR A 45 -11.89 8.77 1.50
N ARG A 46 -11.40 8.46 2.70
CA ARG A 46 -12.18 7.81 3.76
C ARG A 46 -11.97 8.50 5.09
N GLN A 47 -13.03 8.57 5.87
CA GLN A 47 -12.95 8.94 7.28
C GLN A 47 -12.38 7.76 8.09
N VAL A 48 -11.43 8.08 8.97
CA VAL A 48 -10.84 7.17 9.95
C VAL A 48 -11.15 7.68 11.36
N ARG A 49 -10.59 7.03 12.38
CA ARG A 49 -10.83 7.39 13.78
C ARG A 49 -10.44 8.85 14.06
N ALA A 50 -11.12 9.46 15.03
CA ALA A 50 -10.84 10.81 15.52
C ALA A 50 -10.97 11.91 14.45
N ASN A 51 -11.97 11.80 13.57
CA ASN A 51 -12.26 12.78 12.50
C ASN A 51 -11.10 13.06 11.54
N HIS A 52 -10.10 12.17 11.48
CA HIS A 52 -9.08 12.24 10.44
C HIS A 52 -9.59 11.62 9.15
N SER A 53 -9.13 12.14 8.01
CA SER A 53 -9.33 11.54 6.71
C SER A 53 -8.04 10.90 6.20
N LYS A 54 -8.16 9.83 5.42
CA LYS A 54 -7.05 9.24 4.67
C LYS A 54 -7.46 9.06 3.22
N THR A 55 -6.56 9.42 2.32
CA THR A 55 -6.75 9.28 0.88
C THR A 55 -5.89 8.13 0.37
N GLY A 56 -6.53 7.13 -0.23
CA GLY A 56 -5.85 5.99 -0.85
C GLY A 56 -5.93 6.07 -2.37
N LEU A 57 -4.87 5.64 -3.05
CA LEU A 57 -4.87 5.45 -4.50
C LEU A 57 -5.48 4.10 -4.87
N LYS A 58 -6.41 4.09 -5.83
CA LYS A 58 -6.88 2.86 -6.50
C LYS A 58 -6.20 2.66 -7.85
N LYS A 59 -6.06 3.73 -8.62
CA LYS A 59 -5.41 3.72 -9.93
C LYS A 59 -4.50 4.93 -10.09
N THR A 60 -3.35 4.78 -10.74
CA THR A 60 -2.47 5.89 -11.13
C THR A 60 -1.54 5.50 -12.28
N ASN A 61 -1.27 6.45 -13.16
CA ASN A 61 -0.27 6.36 -14.22
C ASN A 61 0.96 7.23 -13.95
N LEU A 62 0.92 8.04 -12.89
CA LEU A 62 1.95 9.01 -12.58
C LEU A 62 2.69 8.64 -11.30
N VAL A 63 3.99 8.94 -11.30
CA VAL A 63 4.86 8.83 -10.13
C VAL A 63 5.65 10.13 -9.94
N ASN A 64 5.82 10.53 -8.69
CA ASN A 64 6.75 11.59 -8.32
C ASN A 64 8.14 10.97 -8.15
N LEU A 65 9.03 11.18 -9.12
CA LEU A 65 10.38 10.64 -9.15
C LEU A 65 11.37 11.66 -8.61
N ALA A 66 12.10 11.30 -7.56
CA ALA A 66 13.23 12.07 -7.06
C ALA A 66 14.51 11.75 -7.87
N VAL A 67 15.06 12.77 -8.53
CA VAL A 67 16.30 12.70 -9.31
C VAL A 67 17.48 13.13 -8.42
N ALA A 68 18.68 12.64 -8.74
CA ALA A 68 19.91 13.11 -8.11
C ALA A 68 20.03 14.63 -8.24
N GLY A 69 20.27 15.33 -7.11
CA GLY A 69 20.25 16.79 -7.05
C GLY A 69 18.97 17.40 -6.47
N GLY A 70 18.11 16.60 -5.83
CA GLY A 70 16.97 17.09 -5.03
C GLY A 70 15.75 17.56 -5.84
N LYS A 71 15.81 17.45 -7.17
CA LYS A 71 14.69 17.79 -8.06
C LYS A 71 13.70 16.63 -8.12
N VAL A 72 12.40 16.94 -8.05
CA VAL A 72 11.31 15.96 -8.18
C VAL A 72 10.57 16.22 -9.48
N LYS A 73 10.41 15.18 -10.29
CA LYS A 73 9.68 15.22 -11.56
C LYS A 73 8.44 14.33 -11.48
N LYS A 74 7.36 14.72 -12.16
CA LYS A 74 6.22 13.82 -12.40
C LYS A 74 6.47 13.08 -13.70
N VAL A 75 6.51 11.76 -13.63
CA VAL A 75 6.85 10.88 -14.75
C VAL A 75 5.77 9.83 -14.92
N LYS A 76 5.54 9.37 -16.15
CA LYS A 76 4.63 8.26 -16.44
C LYS A 76 5.26 6.92 -16.06
N ILE A 77 4.42 6.04 -15.54
CA ILE A 77 4.78 4.65 -15.23
C ILE A 77 4.48 3.81 -16.47
N LEU A 78 5.47 3.04 -16.92
CA LEU A 78 5.32 2.13 -18.07
C LEU A 78 4.88 0.74 -17.62
N LYS A 79 5.57 0.16 -16.63
CA LYS A 79 5.22 -1.13 -16.03
C LYS A 79 5.81 -1.32 -14.64
N VAL A 80 5.25 -2.26 -13.90
CA VAL A 80 5.84 -2.79 -12.65
C VAL A 80 6.80 -3.90 -13.02
N LEU A 81 8.09 -3.76 -12.70
CA LEU A 81 9.11 -4.77 -13.00
C LEU A 81 9.18 -5.83 -11.93
N GLU A 82 9.23 -5.42 -10.66
CA GLU A 82 9.44 -6.34 -9.55
C GLU A 82 8.68 -5.88 -8.31
N ASN A 83 8.16 -6.83 -7.56
CA ASN A 83 7.59 -6.59 -6.25
C ASN A 83 8.12 -7.63 -5.27
N ALA A 84 8.87 -7.18 -4.27
CA ALA A 84 9.49 -8.05 -3.27
C ALA A 84 8.48 -8.86 -2.43
N THR A 85 7.21 -8.46 -2.41
CA THR A 85 6.19 -9.13 -1.59
C THR A 85 5.64 -10.39 -2.26
N ASN A 86 5.33 -10.33 -3.56
CA ASN A 86 4.67 -11.41 -4.28
C ASN A 86 4.85 -11.25 -5.80
N SER A 87 5.12 -12.35 -6.50
CA SER A 87 5.19 -12.40 -7.95
C SER A 87 3.83 -12.20 -8.65
N ASP A 88 2.71 -12.55 -8.00
CA ASP A 88 1.37 -12.26 -8.54
C ASP A 88 1.13 -10.74 -8.67
N TYR A 89 1.64 -9.97 -7.71
CA TYR A 89 1.52 -8.51 -7.73
C TYR A 89 2.31 -7.86 -8.86
N GLN A 90 3.39 -8.49 -9.31
CA GLN A 90 4.09 -8.07 -10.52
C GLN A 90 3.21 -8.31 -11.75
N ARG A 91 2.59 -9.49 -11.88
CA ARG A 91 1.73 -9.83 -13.02
C ARG A 91 0.50 -8.94 -13.12
N ARG A 92 -0.13 -8.62 -11.99
CA ARG A 92 -1.31 -7.75 -11.91
C ARG A 92 -0.96 -6.25 -11.99
N GLY A 93 0.31 -5.88 -11.92
CA GLY A 93 0.77 -4.48 -11.92
C GLY A 93 0.38 -3.72 -10.65
N VAL A 94 0.41 -4.38 -9.49
CA VAL A 94 0.08 -3.76 -8.20
C VAL A 94 1.26 -2.96 -7.66
N ILE A 95 1.03 -1.67 -7.46
CA ILE A 95 2.02 -0.73 -6.92
C ILE A 95 1.97 -0.77 -5.40
N SER A 96 3.04 -1.28 -4.79
CA SER A 96 3.21 -1.35 -3.34
C SER A 96 4.48 -0.61 -2.89
N LYS A 97 4.65 -0.44 -1.57
CA LYS A 97 5.88 0.13 -1.03
C LYS A 97 7.04 -0.84 -1.33
N GLY A 98 8.09 -0.35 -1.97
CA GLY A 98 9.26 -1.15 -2.36
C GLY A 98 9.16 -1.77 -3.74
N ALA A 99 8.05 -1.61 -4.46
CA ALA A 99 7.95 -2.05 -5.85
C ALA A 99 8.96 -1.32 -6.74
N ILE A 100 9.54 -2.04 -7.70
CA ILE A 100 10.40 -1.48 -8.74
C ILE A 100 9.54 -1.23 -9.96
N LEU A 101 9.52 0.02 -10.40
CA LEU A 101 8.78 0.50 -11.56
C LEU A 101 9.75 0.86 -12.68
N GLU A 102 9.30 0.64 -13.91
CA GLU A 102 9.92 1.22 -15.09
C GLU A 102 9.18 2.51 -15.45
N THR A 103 9.95 3.58 -15.60
CA THR A 103 9.47 4.92 -15.96
C THR A 103 10.26 5.44 -17.16
N GLU A 104 9.79 6.50 -17.80
CA GLU A 104 10.47 7.13 -18.95
C GLU A 104 11.92 7.54 -18.63
N ASP A 105 12.17 7.96 -17.37
CA ASP A 105 13.49 8.38 -16.88
C ASP A 105 14.36 7.22 -16.34
N GLY A 106 13.87 5.98 -16.37
CA GLY A 106 14.59 4.77 -15.92
C GLY A 106 13.88 3.95 -14.84
N LYS A 107 14.64 3.06 -14.18
CA LYS A 107 14.12 2.19 -13.11
C LYS A 107 14.06 2.94 -11.78
N CYS A 108 12.94 2.85 -11.08
CA CYS A 108 12.77 3.51 -9.78
C CYS A 108 12.13 2.59 -8.73
N ARG A 109 12.45 2.84 -7.47
CA ARG A 109 11.91 2.13 -6.31
C ARG A 109 10.89 3.00 -5.60
N VAL A 110 9.69 2.47 -5.38
CA VAL A 110 8.62 3.16 -4.64
C VAL A 110 8.94 3.21 -3.15
N VAL A 111 8.88 4.40 -2.55
CA VAL A 111 9.12 4.61 -1.11
C VAL A 111 7.81 4.88 -0.35
N SER A 112 6.80 5.44 -1.04
CA SER A 112 5.51 5.74 -0.42
C SER A 112 4.64 4.48 -0.20
N ARG A 113 3.57 4.65 0.58
CA ARG A 113 2.46 3.67 0.76
C ARG A 113 1.21 4.17 0.02
N PRO A 114 0.99 3.79 -1.26
CA PRO A 114 -0.05 4.39 -2.10
C PRO A 114 -1.46 4.31 -1.52
N GLY A 115 -1.80 3.22 -0.84
CA GLY A 115 -3.12 3.03 -0.23
C GLY A 115 -3.44 3.90 1.00
N GLN A 116 -2.45 4.64 1.54
CA GLN A 116 -2.64 5.53 2.70
C GLN A 116 -2.27 6.99 2.44
N HIS A 117 -1.29 7.24 1.56
CA HIS A 117 -0.80 8.59 1.26
C HIS A 117 -1.47 9.21 0.03
N GLY A 118 -2.11 8.41 -0.83
CA GLY A 118 -2.81 8.91 -2.01
C GLY A 118 -1.90 9.38 -3.14
N GLN A 119 -0.58 9.13 -3.05
CA GLN A 119 0.43 9.47 -4.04
C GLN A 119 1.51 8.39 -4.13
N VAL A 120 2.12 8.24 -5.30
CA VAL A 120 3.28 7.36 -5.52
C VAL A 120 4.53 8.21 -5.60
N ASN A 121 5.45 8.01 -4.64
CA ASN A 121 6.75 8.66 -4.63
C ASN A 121 7.82 7.58 -4.78
N ALA A 122 8.78 7.82 -5.67
CA ALA A 122 9.84 6.88 -5.99
C ALA A 122 11.21 7.58 -6.09
N VAL A 123 12.26 6.78 -5.97
CA VAL A 123 13.66 7.18 -6.11
C VAL A 123 14.29 6.34 -7.20
N LEU A 124 15.11 6.95 -8.07
CA LEU A 124 15.87 6.22 -9.09
C LEU A 124 16.80 5.17 -8.45
N ILE A 125 16.83 3.98 -9.05
CA ILE A 125 17.81 2.95 -8.70
C ILE A 125 19.04 3.21 -9.57
N LYS A 126 20.21 3.35 -8.94
CA LYS A 126 21.50 3.42 -9.66
C LYS A 126 21.93 2.02 -10.08
#